data_AF-A0A829PS55-F1
#
_entry.id   AF-A0A829PS55-F1
#
_cell.length_a   1.000
_cell.length_b   1.000
_cell.length_c   1.000
_cell.angle_alpha   90.00
_cell.angle_beta   90.00
_cell.angle_gamma   90.00
#
_symmetry.space_group_name_H-M   'P 1'
#
loop_
_entity.id
_entity.type
_entity.pdbx_description
1 polymer ?
#
loop_
_entity_poly.entity_id
_entity_poly.type
_entity_poly.pdbx_seq_one_letter_code
_entity_poly.pdbx_strand_id
1 'polypeptide(L)'
;MSDNSSTTGLDKLKRGGLTALAVFGFFAQNGIALPYAWKHGPVAAIRAFFLFGDIRNSPQGKFAVLDLYLLALAFLLWSLRESVRLQILRWWLVTLALTVSVGVGTAAPFFYLVRDRTLENASQWDSLAHIRPPA
;
A
#
# COMPACT_ATOMS: atom_id res chain seq x y z
N MET A 1 11.44 26.85 18.99
CA MET A 1 10.02 26.89 18.53
C MET A 1 9.84 26.72 17.01
N SER A 2 10.91 26.57 16.19
CA SER A 2 10.82 26.46 14.73
C SER A 2 10.62 25.04 14.17
N ASP A 3 10.96 23.99 14.93
CA ASP A 3 11.02 22.62 14.39
C ASP A 3 9.66 21.88 14.37
N ASN A 4 8.67 22.35 15.13
CA ASN A 4 7.37 21.69 15.21
C ASN A 4 6.44 22.03 14.04
N SER A 5 6.60 23.19 13.41
CA SER A 5 5.77 23.59 12.26
C SER A 5 6.23 22.92 10.96
N SER A 6 7.54 22.75 10.78
CA SER A 6 8.14 22.08 9.62
C SER A 6 7.84 20.57 9.63
N THR A 7 7.96 19.91 10.78
CA THR A 7 7.61 18.48 10.96
C THR A 7 6.13 18.23 10.72
N THR A 8 5.25 19.03 11.32
CA THR A 8 3.79 18.95 11.10
C THR A 8 3.41 19.18 9.63
N GLY A 9 4.10 20.11 8.95
CA GLY A 9 3.89 20.36 7.52
C GLY A 9 4.30 19.18 6.65
N LEU A 10 5.44 18.56 6.96
CA LEU A 10 5.97 17.40 6.24
C LEU A 10 5.06 16.17 6.41
N ASP A 11 4.53 15.93 7.60
CA ASP A 11 3.62 14.81 7.88
C ASP A 11 2.29 14.96 7.12
N LYS A 12 1.75 16.18 7.08
CA LYS A 12 0.56 16.49 6.26
C LYS A 12 0.83 16.26 4.78
N LEU A 13 1.98 16.70 4.27
CA LEU A 13 2.37 16.52 2.88
C LEU A 13 2.50 15.03 2.52
N LYS A 14 3.21 14.26 3.37
CA LYS A 14 3.38 12.81 3.23
C LYS A 14 2.02 12.11 3.15
N ARG A 15 1.10 12.45 4.05
CA ARG A 15 -0.27 11.87 4.09
C ARG A 15 -1.08 12.23 2.86
N GLY A 16 -1.03 13.50 2.46
CA GLY A 16 -1.66 13.98 1.23
C GLY A 16 -1.14 13.20 0.02
N GLY A 17 0.18 13.06 -0.10
CA GLY A 17 0.83 12.32 -1.18
C GLY A 17 0.46 10.84 -1.21
N LEU A 18 0.51 10.15 -0.07
CA LEU A 18 0.11 8.73 0.01
C LEU A 18 -1.37 8.52 -0.31
N THR A 19 -2.23 9.44 0.14
CA THR A 19 -3.66 9.39 -0.18
C THR A 19 -3.90 9.61 -1.66
N ALA A 20 -3.24 10.62 -2.25
CA ALA A 20 -3.32 10.88 -3.68
C ALA A 20 -2.83 9.66 -4.49
N LEU A 21 -1.70 9.06 -4.11
CA LEU A 21 -1.18 7.85 -4.77
C LEU A 21 -2.15 6.67 -4.67
N ALA A 22 -2.77 6.45 -3.50
CA ALA A 22 -3.78 5.41 -3.35
C ALA A 22 -4.98 5.63 -4.30
N VAL A 23 -5.48 6.87 -4.37
CA VAL A 23 -6.63 7.24 -5.21
C VAL A 23 -6.29 7.15 -6.69
N PHE A 24 -5.18 7.75 -7.11
CA PHE A 24 -4.73 7.69 -8.51
C PHE A 24 -4.41 6.25 -8.93
N GLY A 25 -3.74 5.48 -8.08
CA GLY A 25 -3.50 4.06 -8.29
C GLY A 25 -4.82 3.31 -8.51
N PHE A 26 -5.82 3.57 -7.66
CA PHE A 26 -7.11 2.91 -7.77
C PHE A 26 -7.79 3.17 -9.10
N PHE A 27 -7.88 4.44 -9.51
CA PHE A 27 -8.54 4.80 -10.77
C PHE A 27 -7.74 4.39 -12.00
N ALA A 28 -6.42 4.55 -11.99
CA ALA A 28 -5.56 4.15 -13.11
C ALA A 28 -5.62 2.64 -13.35
N GLN A 29 -5.54 1.84 -12.28
CA GLN A 29 -5.56 0.38 -12.37
C GLN A 29 -6.94 -0.13 -12.81
N ASN A 30 -8.03 0.36 -12.20
CA ASN A 30 -9.38 -0.03 -12.60
C ASN A 30 -9.76 0.47 -13.99
N GLY A 31 -9.26 1.64 -14.41
CA GLY A 31 -9.49 2.19 -15.75
C GLY A 31 -8.91 1.34 -16.88
N ILE A 32 -7.89 0.53 -16.58
CA ILE A 32 -7.31 -0.44 -17.54
C ILE A 32 -7.96 -1.81 -17.37
N ALA A 33 -8.15 -2.27 -16.13
CA ALA A 33 -8.62 -3.62 -15.83
C ALA A 33 -10.09 -3.85 -16.19
N LEU A 34 -10.98 -2.90 -15.87
CA LEU A 34 -12.43 -3.06 -16.08
C LEU A 34 -12.81 -3.16 -17.57
N PRO A 35 -12.34 -2.28 -18.48
CA PRO A 35 -12.65 -2.41 -19.90
C PRO A 35 -12.12 -3.71 -20.50
N TYR A 36 -10.93 -4.16 -20.08
CA TYR A 36 -10.36 -5.42 -20.54
C TYR A 36 -11.18 -6.63 -20.05
N ALA A 37 -11.59 -6.63 -18.78
CA ALA A 37 -12.43 -7.67 -18.21
C ALA A 37 -13.81 -7.73 -18.85
N TRP A 38 -14.42 -6.60 -19.19
CA TRP A 38 -15.68 -6.58 -19.94
C TRP A 38 -15.54 -7.13 -21.35
N LYS A 39 -14.42 -6.85 -22.03
CA LYS A 39 -14.20 -7.28 -23.42
C LYS A 39 -13.79 -8.75 -23.55
N HIS A 40 -12.99 -9.25 -22.61
CA HIS A 40 -12.36 -10.58 -22.69
C HIS A 40 -12.82 -11.57 -21.62
N GLY A 41 -13.64 -11.12 -20.67
CA GLY A 41 -14.11 -11.89 -19.53
C GLY A 41 -13.15 -11.84 -18.32
N PRO A 42 -13.67 -12.11 -17.11
CA PRO A 42 -12.91 -11.96 -15.86
C PRO A 42 -11.73 -12.93 -15.75
N VAL A 43 -11.87 -14.16 -16.26
CA VAL A 43 -10.80 -15.18 -16.24
C VAL A 43 -9.62 -14.75 -17.11
N ALA A 44 -9.90 -14.17 -18.29
CA ALA A 44 -8.86 -13.68 -19.19
C ALA A 44 -8.15 -12.45 -18.62
N ALA A 45 -8.88 -11.56 -17.93
CA ALA A 45 -8.29 -10.43 -17.22
C ALA A 45 -7.34 -10.89 -16.12
N ILE A 46 -7.75 -11.84 -15.28
CA ILE A 46 -6.88 -12.40 -14.24
C ILE A 46 -5.60 -12.97 -14.87
N ARG A 47 -5.69 -13.72 -15.97
CA ARG A 47 -4.50 -14.22 -16.68
C ARG A 47 -3.62 -13.08 -17.22
N ALA A 48 -4.21 -12.06 -17.81
CA ALA A 48 -3.44 -10.94 -18.38
C ALA A 48 -2.68 -10.16 -17.31
N PHE A 49 -3.32 -9.87 -16.17
CA PHE A 49 -2.76 -9.01 -15.13
C PHE A 49 -1.94 -9.74 -14.05
N PHE A 50 -2.31 -10.98 -13.69
CA PHE A 50 -1.59 -11.76 -12.66
C PHE A 50 -0.60 -12.76 -13.24
N LEU A 51 -0.83 -13.24 -14.47
CA LEU A 51 0.04 -14.19 -15.15
C LEU A 51 0.82 -13.55 -16.31
N PHE A 52 0.73 -12.21 -16.46
CA PHE A 52 1.51 -11.35 -17.36
C PHE A 52 1.72 -11.94 -18.76
N GLY A 53 0.62 -12.34 -19.42
CA GLY A 53 0.58 -13.05 -20.71
C GLY A 53 1.73 -12.79 -21.71
N ASP A 54 1.51 -11.94 -22.71
CA ASP A 54 2.44 -11.76 -23.85
C ASP A 54 3.71 -10.96 -23.49
N ILE A 55 3.70 -10.23 -22.36
CA ILE A 55 4.84 -9.41 -21.88
C ILE A 55 6.07 -10.28 -21.57
N ARG A 56 5.87 -11.56 -21.24
CA ARG A 56 6.95 -12.52 -21.01
C ARG A 56 7.70 -12.93 -22.27
N ASN A 57 7.30 -12.50 -23.47
CA ASN A 57 7.97 -12.91 -24.70
C ASN A 57 9.19 -12.05 -25.06
N SER A 58 9.37 -10.90 -24.42
CA SER A 58 10.59 -10.08 -24.53
C SER A 58 11.53 -10.28 -23.33
N PRO A 59 12.87 -10.27 -23.51
CA PRO A 59 13.81 -10.29 -22.38
C PRO A 59 13.54 -9.18 -21.36
N GLN A 60 13.26 -7.96 -21.83
CA GLN A 60 12.99 -6.79 -21.00
C GLN A 60 11.74 -6.98 -20.15
N GLY A 61 10.67 -7.52 -20.74
CA GLY A 61 9.42 -7.81 -20.02
C GLY A 61 9.60 -8.89 -18.94
N LYS A 62 10.42 -9.92 -19.19
CA LYS A 62 10.74 -10.94 -18.17
C LYS A 62 11.46 -10.32 -16.96
N PHE A 63 12.46 -9.47 -17.21
CA PHE A 63 13.18 -8.78 -16.13
C PHE A 63 12.27 -7.87 -15.31
N ALA A 64 11.46 -7.04 -15.97
CA ALA A 64 10.54 -6.12 -15.28
C ALA A 64 9.50 -6.89 -14.45
N VAL A 65 8.96 -7.99 -14.97
CA VAL A 65 8.00 -8.83 -14.23
C VAL A 65 8.65 -9.50 -13.02
N LEU A 66 9.88 -10.02 -13.17
CA LEU A 66 10.62 -10.62 -12.06
C LEU A 66 10.90 -9.59 -10.96
N ASP A 67 11.38 -8.41 -11.35
CA ASP A 67 11.66 -7.30 -10.42
C ASP A 67 10.40 -6.90 -9.64
N LEU A 68 9.27 -6.77 -10.34
CA LEU A 68 7.98 -6.46 -9.73
C LEU A 68 7.52 -7.55 -8.74
N TYR A 69 7.74 -8.83 -9.06
CA TYR A 69 7.41 -9.93 -8.15
C TYR A 69 8.29 -9.92 -6.91
N LEU A 70 9.61 -9.71 -7.07
CA LEU A 70 10.53 -9.63 -5.94
C LEU A 70 10.19 -8.45 -5.04
N LEU A 71 9.88 -7.29 -5.61
CA LEU A 71 9.46 -6.10 -4.88
C LEU A 71 8.14 -6.34 -4.13
N ALA A 72 7.14 -6.92 -4.80
CA ALA A 72 5.86 -7.25 -4.18
C ALA A 72 6.03 -8.26 -3.04
N LEU A 73 6.84 -9.30 -3.22
CA LEU A 73 7.11 -10.29 -2.18
C LEU A 73 7.84 -9.68 -0.98
N ALA A 74 8.87 -8.87 -1.23
CA ALA A 74 9.59 -8.15 -0.18
C ALA A 74 8.63 -7.25 0.61
N PHE A 75 7.76 -6.51 -0.08
CA PHE A 75 6.74 -5.68 0.55
C PHE A 75 5.75 -6.52 1.38
N LEU A 76 5.26 -7.65 0.86
CA LEU A 76 4.32 -8.52 1.56
C LEU A 76 4.90 -9.10 2.85
N LEU A 77 6.14 -9.60 2.79
CA LEU A 77 6.82 -10.16 3.96
C LEU A 77 7.11 -9.09 5.02
N TRP A 78 7.62 -7.92 4.58
CA TRP A 78 7.89 -6.81 5.48
C TRP A 78 6.61 -6.26 6.12
N SER A 79 5.57 -6.01 5.33
CA SER A 79 4.30 -5.48 5.81
C SER A 79 3.59 -6.45 6.74
N LEU A 80 3.72 -7.77 6.51
CA LEU A 80 3.18 -8.79 7.42
C LEU A 80 3.86 -8.68 8.78
N ARG A 81 5.21 -8.71 8.81
CA ARG A 81 5.97 -8.55 10.06
C ARG A 81 5.61 -7.27 10.78
N GLU A 82 5.51 -6.16 10.07
CA GLU A 82 5.16 -4.86 10.63
C GLU A 82 3.72 -4.84 11.18
N SER A 83 2.79 -5.52 10.50
CA SER A 83 1.41 -5.62 10.93
C SER A 83 1.24 -6.44 12.21
N VAL A 84 2.05 -7.48 12.39
CA VAL A 84 2.11 -8.24 13.65
C VAL A 84 2.68 -7.36 14.76
N ARG A 85 3.79 -6.65 14.50
CA ARG A 85 4.42 -5.76 15.48
C ARG A 85 3.46 -4.67 15.98
N LEU A 86 2.67 -4.10 15.08
CA LEU A 86 1.72 -3.02 15.37
C LEU A 86 0.30 -3.51 15.68
N GLN A 87 0.07 -4.83 15.72
CA GLN A 87 -1.25 -5.45 15.93
C GLN A 87 -2.35 -4.99 14.93
N ILE A 88 -1.96 -4.66 13.71
CA ILE A 88 -2.84 -4.21 12.62
C ILE A 88 -3.08 -5.29 11.55
N LEU A 89 -3.03 -6.57 11.92
CA LEU A 89 -3.20 -7.72 11.00
C LEU A 89 -4.48 -7.62 10.13
N ARG A 90 -5.60 -7.15 10.70
CA ARG A 90 -6.84 -6.95 9.94
C ARG A 90 -6.65 -6.01 8.74
N TRP A 91 -5.85 -4.96 8.90
CA TRP A 91 -5.56 -4.00 7.84
C TRP A 91 -4.54 -4.51 6.83
N TRP A 92 -3.66 -5.41 7.25
CA TRP A 92 -2.80 -6.15 6.33
C TRP A 92 -3.62 -7.06 5.41
N LEU A 93 -4.65 -7.74 5.92
CA LEU A 93 -5.59 -8.51 5.08
C LEU A 93 -6.33 -7.62 4.07
N VAL A 94 -6.73 -6.40 4.45
CA VAL A 94 -7.31 -5.42 3.51
C VAL A 94 -6.29 -5.02 2.44
N THR A 95 -5.02 -4.85 2.82
CA THR A 95 -3.92 -4.55 1.89
C THR A 95 -3.70 -5.68 0.89
N LEU A 96 -3.75 -6.95 1.35
CA LEU A 96 -3.73 -8.11 0.46
C LEU A 96 -4.91 -8.08 -0.52
N ALA A 97 -6.11 -7.85 -0.02
CA ALA A 97 -7.31 -7.78 -0.85
C ALA A 97 -7.16 -6.68 -1.91
N LEU A 98 -6.65 -5.49 -1.55
CA LEU A 98 -6.37 -4.40 -2.49
C LEU A 98 -5.29 -4.77 -3.51
N THR A 99 -4.27 -5.52 -3.10
CA THR A 99 -3.21 -5.99 -4.02
C THR A 99 -3.76 -6.93 -5.08
N VAL A 100 -4.69 -7.81 -4.71
CA VAL A 100 -5.29 -8.80 -5.61
C VAL A 100 -6.44 -8.21 -6.44
N SER A 101 -7.20 -7.26 -5.89
CA SER A 101 -8.35 -6.68 -6.59
C SER A 101 -8.00 -5.48 -7.46
N VAL A 102 -7.05 -4.65 -7.02
CA VAL A 102 -6.72 -3.37 -7.67
C VAL A 102 -5.27 -3.36 -8.13
N GLY A 103 -4.36 -3.80 -7.25
CA GLY A 103 -2.93 -3.90 -7.52
C GLY A 103 -2.07 -3.18 -6.49
N VAL A 104 -0.76 -3.40 -6.58
CA VAL A 104 0.24 -2.93 -5.60
C VAL A 104 0.26 -1.40 -5.50
N GLY A 105 0.02 -0.68 -6.60
CA GLY A 105 -0.01 0.79 -6.64
C GLY A 105 -1.03 1.42 -5.69
N THR A 106 -2.13 0.74 -5.38
CA THR A 106 -3.12 1.20 -4.40
C THR A 106 -2.85 0.62 -3.01
N ALA A 107 -2.47 -0.66 -2.96
CA ALA A 107 -2.29 -1.38 -1.70
C ALA A 107 -1.12 -0.86 -0.87
N ALA A 108 0.02 -0.56 -1.50
CA ALA A 108 1.20 -0.09 -0.77
C ALA A 108 0.96 1.27 -0.10
N PRO A 109 0.49 2.32 -0.79
CA PRO A 109 0.16 3.59 -0.14
C PRO A 109 -0.89 3.46 0.96
N PHE A 110 -1.90 2.61 0.76
CA PHE A 110 -2.91 2.32 1.79
C PHE A 110 -2.29 1.74 3.07
N PHE A 111 -1.43 0.73 2.96
CA PHE A 111 -0.77 0.13 4.12
C PHE A 111 0.11 1.15 4.86
N TYR A 112 0.85 1.98 4.11
CA TYR A 112 1.65 3.05 4.71
C TYR A 112 0.80 4.05 5.49
N LEU A 113 -0.40 4.41 5.00
CA LEU A 113 -1.32 5.29 5.73
C LEU A 113 -1.83 4.66 7.02
N VAL A 114 -2.18 3.38 7.01
CA VAL A 114 -2.63 2.67 8.22
C VAL A 114 -1.50 2.61 9.24
N ARG A 115 -0.29 2.24 8.79
CA ARG A 115 0.91 2.19 9.64
C ARG A 115 1.19 3.54 10.29
N ASP A 116 1.16 4.61 9.51
CA ASP A 116 1.44 5.97 9.97
C ASP A 116 0.46 6.44 11.05
N ARG A 117 -0.84 6.23 10.84
CA ARG A 117 -1.87 6.53 11.85
C ARG A 117 -1.72 5.71 13.12
N THR A 118 -1.32 4.45 12.99
CA THR A 118 -1.14 3.57 14.15
C THR A 118 0.03 4.03 15.01
N LEU A 119 1.13 4.43 14.38
CA LEU A 119 2.31 4.94 15.08
C LEU A 119 2.04 6.28 15.78
N GLU A 120 1.30 7.18 15.14
CA GLU A 120 0.89 8.44 15.79
C GLU A 120 -0.04 8.23 16.98
N ASN A 121 -1.01 7.32 16.86
CA ASN A 121 -1.88 7.01 17.98
C ASN A 121 -1.07 6.45 19.15
N ALA A 122 -0.10 5.57 18.89
CA ALA A 122 0.78 5.02 19.92
C ALA A 122 1.63 6.10 20.61
N SER A 123 2.25 7.02 19.84
CA SER A 123 3.07 8.09 20.42
C SER A 123 2.25 9.10 21.24
N GLN A 124 1.01 9.36 20.82
CA GLN A 124 0.09 10.20 21.58
C GLN A 124 -0.26 9.56 22.92
N TRP A 125 -0.49 8.24 22.98
CA TRP A 125 -0.75 7.52 24.22
C TRP A 125 0.42 7.56 25.20
N ASP A 126 1.66 7.36 24.72
CA ASP A 126 2.87 7.45 25.56
C ASP A 126 3.04 8.86 26.14
N SER A 127 2.75 9.89 25.33
CA SER A 127 2.81 11.29 25.77
C SER A 127 1.78 11.58 26.87
N LEU A 128 0.57 11.04 26.77
CA LEU A 128 -0.48 11.20 27.79
C LEU A 128 -0.19 10.41 29.07
N ALA A 129 0.48 9.27 28.97
CA ALA A 129 0.89 8.48 30.14
C ALA A 129 1.91 9.23 31.03
N HIS A 130 2.78 10.05 30.44
CA HIS A 130 3.72 10.91 31.17
C HIS A 130 3.10 12.15 31.81
N ILE A 131 1.85 12.51 31.48
CA ILE A 131 1.16 13.69 32.03
C ILE A 131 0.30 13.34 33.26
N ARG A 132 0.05 12.05 33.52
CA ARG A 132 -0.74 11.63 34.69
C ARG A 132 0.14 11.78 35.96
N PRO A 133 -0.25 12.61 36.96
CA PRO A 133 0.49 12.68 38.22
C PRO A 133 0.47 11.31 38.92
N PRO A 134 1.51 10.94 39.69
CA PRO A 134 1.50 9.72 40.48
C PRO A 134 0.30 9.76 41.44
N ALA A 135 -0.46 8.66 41.46
CA ALA A 135 -1.61 8.45 42.34
C ALA A 135 -1.18 8.31 43.81
#